data_AF-A0A952KX06-F1
#
_entry.id   AF-A0A952KX06-F1
#
_cell.length_a   1.000
_cell.length_b   1.000
_cell.length_c   1.000
_cell.angle_alpha   90.00
_cell.angle_beta   90.00
_cell.angle_gamma   90.00
#
_symmetry.space_group_name_H-M   'P 1'
#
loop_
_entity.id
_entity.type
_entity.pdbx_description
1 polymer ?
#
loop_
_entity_poly.entity_id
_entity_poly.type
_entity_poly.pdbx_seq_one_letter_code
_entity_poly.pdbx_strand_id
1 'polypeptide(L)'
;MLTGRDVLAEEAERIGLVSRVSDDVVDAAVELGRTIAGFSQPGVELTKRTLVAGLDASSLEGHMQAEGLGQLYLRILTDNFEEATRARKEKRPPRFRDSR
;
A
#
# COMPACT_ATOMS: atom_id res chain seq x y z
N MET A 1 8.67 26.89 2.46
CA MET A 1 7.54 27.71 1.97
C MET A 1 7.87 29.19 1.96
N LEU A 2 8.28 29.79 3.08
CA LEU A 2 8.50 31.25 3.18
C LEU A 2 9.70 31.80 2.39
N THR A 3 10.69 30.96 2.05
CA THR A 3 11.96 31.40 1.45
C THR A 3 12.05 31.17 -0.06
N GLY A 4 11.11 30.44 -0.66
CA GLY A 4 11.13 30.11 -2.09
C GLY A 4 12.36 29.32 -2.59
N ARG A 5 13.18 28.74 -1.70
CA ARG A 5 14.38 27.99 -2.12
C ARG A 5 14.01 26.69 -2.83
N ASP A 6 14.90 26.26 -3.71
CA ASP A 6 14.81 24.94 -4.33
C ASP A 6 15.15 23.81 -3.33
N VAL A 7 14.60 22.63 -3.63
CA VAL A 7 14.90 21.36 -2.95
C VAL A 7 15.32 20.38 -4.04
N LEU A 8 16.59 19.96 -4.02
CA LEU A 8 17.13 19.00 -4.97
C LEU A 8 16.71 17.57 -4.63
N ALA A 9 16.87 16.65 -5.58
CA ALA A 9 16.36 15.28 -5.48
C ALA A 9 16.85 14.53 -4.22
N GLU A 10 18.15 14.59 -3.94
CA GLU A 10 18.77 13.91 -2.79
C GLU A 10 18.28 14.51 -1.47
N GLU A 11 18.05 15.83 -1.44
CA GLU A 11 17.44 16.47 -0.29
C GLU A 11 15.99 16.02 -0.11
N ALA A 12 15.20 15.99 -1.19
CA ALA A 12 13.80 15.59 -1.17
C ALA A 12 13.61 14.16 -0.62
N GLU A 13 14.47 13.22 -1.01
CA GLU A 13 14.46 11.86 -0.48
C GLU A 13 14.85 11.84 1.01
N ARG A 14 15.95 12.50 1.37
CA ARG A 14 16.45 12.53 2.75
C ARG A 14 15.45 13.12 3.75
N ILE A 15 14.65 14.11 3.32
CA ILE A 15 13.63 14.74 4.18
C ILE A 15 12.26 14.03 4.10
N GLY A 16 12.12 12.99 3.28
CA GLY A 16 10.88 12.22 3.14
C GLY A 16 9.80 12.89 2.28
N LEU A 17 10.16 13.89 1.47
CA LEU A 17 9.24 14.48 0.49
C LEU A 17 8.96 13.50 -0.66
N VAL A 18 9.97 12.73 -1.06
CA VAL A 18 9.83 11.57 -1.95
C VAL A 18 10.35 10.32 -1.24
N SER A 19 9.88 9.16 -1.64
CA SER A 19 10.28 7.88 -1.05
C SER A 19 11.53 7.25 -1.69
N ARG A 20 11.92 7.72 -2.89
CA ARG A 20 13.06 7.21 -3.65
C ARG A 20 13.48 8.20 -4.75
N VAL A 21 14.78 8.26 -5.04
CA VAL A 21 15.35 8.88 -6.26
C VAL A 21 15.87 7.80 -7.21
N SER A 22 15.73 8.00 -8.52
CA SER A 22 16.21 7.09 -9.56
C SER A 22 16.52 7.84 -10.84
N ASP A 23 17.53 7.37 -11.58
CA ASP A 23 17.87 7.91 -12.90
C ASP A 23 16.78 7.57 -13.94
N ASP A 24 16.21 6.37 -13.89
CA ASP A 24 15.05 5.96 -14.71
C ASP A 24 13.78 5.86 -13.84
N VAL A 25 13.14 7.01 -13.65
CA VAL A 25 11.95 7.14 -12.79
C VAL A 25 10.75 6.36 -13.33
N VAL A 26 10.65 6.17 -14.65
CA VAL A 26 9.50 5.50 -15.26
C VAL A 26 9.59 4.01 -15.03
N ASP A 27 10.76 3.40 -15.31
CA ASP A 27 10.95 1.97 -15.06
C ASP A 27 10.79 1.64 -13.57
N ALA A 28 11.41 2.45 -12.69
CA ALA A 28 11.28 2.27 -11.24
C ALA A 28 9.83 2.36 -10.75
N ALA A 29 9.03 3.30 -11.29
CA ALA A 29 7.63 3.44 -10.94
C ALA A 29 6.77 2.28 -11.46
N VAL A 30 7.05 1.80 -12.68
CA VAL A 30 6.35 0.66 -13.27
C VAL A 30 6.65 -0.63 -12.49
N GLU A 31 7.89 -0.86 -12.08
CA GLU A 31 8.26 -2.01 -11.23
C GLU A 31 7.52 -2.01 -9.89
N LEU A 32 7.40 -0.84 -9.25
CA LEU A 32 6.58 -0.70 -8.05
C LEU A 32 5.11 -0.99 -8.34
N GLY A 33 4.57 -0.47 -9.44
CA GLY A 33 3.20 -0.73 -9.89
C GLY A 33 2.92 -2.21 -10.13
N ARG A 34 3.85 -2.94 -10.76
CA ARG A 34 3.77 -4.40 -10.96
C ARG A 34 3.74 -5.15 -9.63
N THR A 35 4.54 -4.70 -8.65
CA THR A 35 4.51 -5.25 -7.30
C THR A 35 3.14 -5.04 -6.64
N ILE A 36 2.59 -3.83 -6.71
CA ILE A 36 1.27 -3.50 -6.15
C ILE A 36 0.17 -4.34 -6.82
N ALA A 37 0.24 -4.50 -8.15
CA ALA A 37 -0.71 -5.29 -8.93
C ALA A 37 -0.68 -6.80 -8.59
N GLY A 38 0.34 -7.27 -7.88
CA GLY A 38 0.42 -8.64 -7.36
C GLY A 38 -0.40 -8.88 -6.08
N PHE A 39 -0.99 -7.85 -5.48
CA PHE A 39 -1.82 -7.95 -4.27
C PHE A 39 -3.32 -7.97 -4.58
N SER A 40 -4.13 -8.28 -3.56
CA SER A 40 -5.59 -8.20 -3.61
C SER A 40 -6.03 -6.77 -3.98
N GLN A 41 -6.87 -6.63 -5.01
CA GLN A 41 -7.36 -5.33 -5.45
C GLN A 41 -8.11 -4.58 -4.32
N PRO A 42 -9.19 -5.14 -3.71
CA PRO A 42 -9.87 -4.47 -2.60
C PRO A 42 -8.95 -4.29 -1.39
N GLY A 43 -7.93 -5.15 -1.22
CA GLY A 43 -6.87 -4.97 -0.22
C GLY A 43 -6.09 -3.67 -0.42
N VAL A 44 -5.53 -3.46 -1.61
CA VAL A 44 -4.76 -2.25 -1.95
C VAL A 44 -5.63 -0.99 -1.84
N GLU A 45 -6.87 -1.05 -2.35
CA GLU A 45 -7.80 0.08 -2.31
C GLU A 45 -8.14 0.49 -0.87
N LEU A 46 -8.43 -0.49 -0.01
CA LEU A 46 -8.72 -0.24 1.41
C LEU A 46 -7.49 0.31 2.14
N THR A 47 -6.30 -0.25 1.91
CA THR A 47 -5.05 0.27 2.48
C THR A 47 -4.82 1.72 2.09
N LYS A 48 -4.99 2.08 0.81
CA LYS A 48 -4.86 3.48 0.37
C LYS A 48 -5.89 4.37 1.07
N ARG A 49 -7.14 3.92 1.17
CA ARG A 49 -8.22 4.68 1.81
C ARG A 49 -7.96 4.91 3.30
N THR A 50 -7.47 3.90 4.03
CA THR A 50 -7.17 4.04 5.45
C THR A 50 -5.97 4.96 5.67
N LEU A 51 -4.91 4.86 4.87
CA LEU A 51 -3.78 5.79 4.97
C LEU A 51 -4.20 7.26 4.83
N VAL A 52 -5.08 7.57 3.88
CA VAL A 52 -5.62 8.94 3.72
C VAL A 52 -6.54 9.31 4.88
N ALA A 53 -7.47 8.43 5.25
CA ALA A 53 -8.40 8.70 6.36
C ALA A 53 -7.69 8.85 7.72
N GLY A 54 -6.51 8.25 7.88
CA GLY A 54 -5.68 8.38 9.08
C GLY A 54 -5.11 9.78 9.27
N LEU A 55 -4.94 10.56 8.20
CA LEU A 55 -4.51 11.96 8.29
C LEU A 55 -5.58 12.84 8.94
N ASP A 56 -6.86 12.52 8.74
CA ASP A 56 -8.02 13.24 9.28
C ASP A 56 -8.57 12.61 10.56
N ALA A 57 -7.99 11.50 11.03
CA ALA A 57 -8.49 10.78 12.19
C ALA A 57 -8.27 11.58 13.48
N SER A 58 -9.34 11.74 14.27
CA SER A 58 -9.30 12.45 15.55
C SER A 58 -8.80 11.59 16.71
N SER A 59 -8.69 10.27 16.54
CA SER A 59 -8.14 9.36 17.53
C SER A 59 -7.57 8.09 16.90
N LEU A 60 -6.59 7.50 17.57
CA LEU A 60 -6.03 6.19 17.19
C LEU A 60 -7.10 5.10 17.23
N GLU A 61 -7.92 5.06 18.30
CA GLU A 61 -8.95 4.04 18.48
C GLU A 61 -9.99 4.08 17.36
N GLY A 62 -10.45 5.27 16.98
CA GLY A 62 -11.40 5.43 15.87
C GLY A 62 -10.79 4.96 14.54
N HIS A 63 -9.51 5.25 14.32
CA HIS A 63 -8.80 4.78 13.13
C HIS A 63 -8.64 3.25 13.10
N MET A 64 -8.26 2.64 14.23
CA MET A 64 -8.11 1.20 14.36
C MET A 64 -9.41 0.44 14.05
N GLN A 65 -10.57 0.98 14.45
CA GLN A 65 -11.86 0.38 14.11
C GLN A 65 -12.10 0.38 12.58
N ALA A 66 -11.78 1.49 11.90
CA ALA A 66 -11.91 1.58 10.45
C ALA A 66 -10.98 0.60 9.72
N GLU A 67 -9.72 0.48 10.16
CA GLU A 67 -8.77 -0.50 9.62
C GLU A 67 -9.22 -1.95 9.88
N GLY A 68 -9.65 -2.25 11.11
CA GLY A 68 -10.10 -3.59 11.51
C GLY A 68 -11.29 -4.09 10.70
N LEU A 69 -12.28 -3.23 10.44
CA LEU A 69 -13.42 -3.56 9.58
C LEU A 69 -12.98 -3.88 8.14
N GLY A 70 -12.02 -3.14 7.58
CA GLY A 70 -11.47 -3.42 6.26
C GLY A 70 -10.75 -4.78 6.18
N GLN A 71 -9.95 -5.10 7.20
CA GLN A 71 -9.28 -6.41 7.28
C GLN A 71 -10.28 -7.57 7.39
N LEU A 72 -11.30 -7.44 8.24
CA LEU A 72 -12.35 -8.46 8.38
C LEU A 72 -13.16 -8.63 7.09
N TYR A 73 -13.50 -7.54 6.40
CA TYR A 73 -14.20 -7.56 5.12
C TYR A 73 -13.47 -8.46 4.11
N LEU A 74 -12.15 -8.25 3.93
CA LEU A 74 -11.32 -9.08 3.04
C LEU A 74 -11.24 -10.52 3.53
N ARG A 75 -11.01 -10.72 4.83
CA ARG A 75 -10.83 -12.04 5.44
C ARG A 75 -12.07 -12.93 5.29
N ILE A 76 -13.25 -12.35 5.38
CA ILE A 76 -14.53 -13.08 5.37
C ILE A 76 -15.01 -13.35 3.94
N LEU A 77 -14.87 -12.36 3.05
CA LEU A 77 -15.48 -12.39 1.71
C LEU A 77 -14.56 -12.93 0.61
N THR A 78 -13.29 -13.23 0.91
CA THR A 78 -12.32 -13.76 -0.05
C THR A 78 -11.61 -15.00 0.49
N ASP A 79 -11.02 -15.79 -0.40
CA ASP A 79 -10.10 -16.88 -0.07
C ASP A 79 -8.61 -16.46 -0.13
N ASN A 80 -8.34 -15.15 -0.12
CA ASN A 80 -7.01 -14.61 -0.34
C ASN A 80 -5.99 -15.01 0.74
N PHE A 81 -6.42 -15.16 1.99
CA PHE A 81 -5.53 -15.58 3.07
C PHE A 81 -5.11 -17.04 2.92
N GLU A 82 -6.05 -17.92 2.53
CA GLU A 82 -5.78 -19.31 2.20
C GLU A 82 -4.83 -19.42 1.02
N GLU A 83 -5.04 -18.61 -0.03
CA GLU A 83 -4.13 -18.54 -1.17
C GLU A 83 -2.75 -18.02 -0.78
N ALA A 84 -2.63 -16.96 0.03
CA ALA A 84 -1.34 -16.46 0.49
C ALA A 84 -0.57 -17.54 1.27
N THR A 85 -1.27 -18.28 2.14
CA THR A 85 -0.70 -19.39 2.91
C THR A 85 -0.22 -20.51 2.00
N ARG A 86 -1.06 -20.91 1.02
CA ARG A 86 -0.75 -21.96 0.05
C ARG A 86 0.41 -21.57 -0.87
N ALA A 87 0.38 -20.38 -1.45
CA ALA A 87 1.42 -19.87 -2.35
C ALA A 87 2.78 -19.80 -1.66
N ARG A 88 2.81 -19.35 -0.38
CA ARG A 88 4.04 -19.36 0.43
C ARG A 88 4.56 -20.78 0.66
N LYS A 89 3.68 -21.73 1.01
CA LYS A 89 4.05 -23.15 1.19
C LYS A 89 4.62 -23.75 -0.08
N GLU A 90 4.06 -23.38 -1.23
CA GLU A 90 4.44 -23.85 -2.56
C GLU A 90 5.59 -23.05 -3.19
N LYS A 91 6.10 -22.00 -2.53
CA LYS A 91 7.14 -21.09 -3.03
C LYS A 91 6.83 -20.49 -4.41
N ARG A 92 5.56 -20.15 -4.65
CA ARG A 92 5.11 -19.49 -5.88
C ARG A 92 4.48 -18.13 -5.57
N PRO A 93 4.36 -17.23 -6.56
CA PRO A 93 3.57 -16.02 -6.40
C PRO A 93 2.10 -16.34 -6.07
N PRO A 94 1.46 -15.59 -5.15
CA PRO A 94 0.03 -15.74 -4.88
C PRO A 94 -0.80 -15.24 -6.08
N ARG A 95 -1.99 -15.82 -6.24
CA ARG A 95 -3.00 -15.41 -7.22
C ARG A 95 -4.30 -15.11 -6.49
N PHE A 96 -4.44 -13.87 -6.03
CA PHE A 96 -5.64 -13.41 -5.34
C PHE A 96 -6.81 -13.34 -6.33
N ARG A 97 -7.94 -13.97 -5.96
CA ARG A 97 -9.17 -13.97 -6.77
C ARG A 97 -10.17 -12.91 -6.30
N ASP A 98 -9.97 -12.39 -5.09
CA ASP A 98 -10.83 -11.38 -4.48
C ASP A 98 -12.31 -11.80 -4.37
N SER A 99 -12.54 -13.11 -4.33
CA SER A 99 -13.85 -13.74 -4.21
C SER A 99 -13.71 -15.04 -3.42
N ARG A 100 -14.83 -15.72 -3.13
CA ARG A 100 -14.82 -17.07 -2.54
C ARG A 100 -15.58 -18.04 -3.43
#